data_AF-A0A2H6ND04-F1
#
_entry.id   AF-A0A2H6ND04-F1
#
_cell.length_a   1.000
_cell.length_b   1.000
_cell.length_c   1.000
_cell.angle_alpha   90.00
_cell.angle_beta   90.00
_cell.angle_gamma   90.00
#
_symmetry.space_group_name_H-M   'P 1'
#
loop_
_entity.id
_entity.type
_entity.pdbx_description
1 polymer ?
#
loop_
_entity_poly.entity_id
_entity_poly.type
_entity_poly.pdbx_seq_one_letter_code
_entity_poly.pdbx_strand_id
1 'polypeptide(L)'
;EAFQEYQIKVEDCLKAQKDQKEKIAAYKRDTEETVQEMLDLIEKVKKNVVVEFRELQLWLEGQEKLLLTKLEETEKDIMARKEKGVAMHMEEMRSLDHLIQEIEEKHQQPASKLLQDIGSMLKKYQAKETYENPVDLFLEPKWTIWDCSDTIPLLKNAIKKFRDTLESGL
;
A
#
# COMPACT_ATOMS: atom_id res chain seq x y z
N GLU A 1 -23.87 39.64 83.95
CA GLU A 1 -22.62 39.02 83.45
C GLU A 1 -22.90 37.85 82.51
N ALA A 2 -23.60 36.78 82.90
CA ALA A 2 -23.82 35.59 82.05
C ALA A 2 -24.48 35.86 80.66
N PHE A 3 -25.48 36.75 80.56
CA PHE A 3 -26.17 37.03 79.29
C PHE A 3 -25.24 37.62 78.21
N GLN A 4 -24.36 38.55 78.60
CA GLN A 4 -23.40 39.19 77.68
C GLN A 4 -22.35 38.18 77.18
N GLU A 5 -21.92 37.27 78.04
CA GLU A 5 -20.99 36.20 77.67
C GLU A 5 -21.61 35.22 76.66
N TYR A 6 -22.89 34.86 76.84
CA TYR A 6 -23.62 34.04 75.86
C TYR A 6 -23.82 34.76 74.53
N GLN A 7 -24.06 36.07 74.55
CA GLN A 7 -24.21 36.87 73.34
C GLN A 7 -22.92 36.87 72.50
N ILE A 8 -21.75 37.05 73.12
CA ILE A 8 -20.45 36.97 72.46
C ILE A 8 -20.23 35.57 71.86
N LYS A 9 -20.52 34.50 72.61
CA LYS A 9 -20.40 33.12 72.10
C LYS A 9 -21.29 32.85 70.88
N VAL A 10 -22.49 33.42 70.85
CA VAL A 10 -23.41 33.33 69.69
C VAL A 10 -22.83 34.09 68.49
N GLU A 11 -22.27 35.28 68.70
CA GLU A 11 -21.63 36.07 67.64
C GLU A 11 -20.40 35.36 67.05
N ASP A 12 -19.55 34.78 67.90
CA ASP A 12 -18.38 33.99 67.47
C ASP A 12 -18.81 32.74 66.67
N CYS A 13 -19.85 32.03 67.15
CA CYS A 13 -20.43 30.89 66.44
C CYS A 13 -20.99 31.32 65.07
N LEU A 14 -21.71 32.44 65.02
CA LEU A 14 -22.27 32.96 63.77
C LEU A 14 -21.16 33.31 62.76
N LYS A 15 -20.07 33.94 63.22
CA LYS A 15 -18.90 34.24 62.39
C LYS A 15 -18.26 32.97 61.84
N ALA A 16 -18.00 31.99 62.70
CA ALA A 16 -17.45 30.70 62.29
C ALA A 16 -18.33 29.99 61.24
N GLN A 17 -19.66 30.02 61.41
CA GLN A 17 -20.59 29.43 60.44
C GLN A 17 -20.60 30.16 59.09
N LYS A 18 -20.46 31.50 59.08
CA LYS A 18 -20.32 32.27 57.84
C LYS A 18 -19.02 31.93 57.11
N ASP A 19 -17.89 31.86 57.82
CA ASP A 19 -16.59 31.49 57.26
C ASP A 19 -16.63 30.06 56.67
N GLN A 20 -17.28 29.12 57.37
CA GLN A 20 -17.46 27.75 56.86
C GLN A 20 -18.33 27.73 55.59
N LYS A 21 -19.42 28.50 55.56
CA LYS A 21 -20.27 28.61 54.37
C LYS A 21 -19.50 29.17 53.17
N GLU A 22 -18.65 30.17 53.37
CA GLU A 22 -17.80 30.74 52.31
C GLU A 22 -16.78 29.71 51.79
N LYS A 23 -16.14 28.95 52.68
CA LYS A 23 -15.24 27.86 52.28
C LYS A 23 -15.95 26.79 51.47
N ILE A 24 -17.14 26.34 51.89
CA ILE A 24 -17.95 25.38 51.15
C ILE A 24 -18.32 25.93 49.76
N ALA A 25 -18.68 27.22 49.68
CA ALA A 25 -19.00 27.85 48.40
C ALA A 25 -17.78 27.94 47.47
N ALA A 26 -16.57 28.17 48.02
CA ALA A 26 -15.33 28.14 47.25
C ALA A 26 -15.06 26.74 46.71
N TYR A 27 -15.07 25.71 47.57
CA TYR A 27 -14.86 24.32 47.14
C TYR A 27 -15.89 23.85 46.11
N LYS A 28 -17.14 24.29 46.23
CA LYS A 28 -18.17 24.01 45.23
C LYS A 28 -17.77 24.57 43.86
N ARG A 29 -17.32 25.84 43.81
CA ARG A 29 -16.89 26.49 42.57
C ARG A 29 -15.68 25.78 41.95
N ASP A 30 -14.67 25.48 42.78
CA ASP A 30 -13.46 24.79 42.31
C ASP A 30 -13.80 23.41 41.73
N THR A 31 -14.76 22.71 42.34
CA THR A 31 -15.27 21.42 41.83
C THR A 31 -15.98 21.60 40.49
N GLU A 32 -16.86 22.60 40.37
CA GLU A 32 -17.58 22.91 39.12
C GLU A 32 -16.62 23.27 37.98
N GLU A 33 -15.61 24.10 38.25
CA GLU A 33 -14.56 24.48 37.29
C GLU A 33 -13.75 23.26 36.84
N THR A 34 -13.26 22.46 37.79
CA THR A 34 -12.51 21.23 37.49
C THR A 34 -13.31 20.27 36.61
N VAL A 35 -14.60 20.08 36.91
CA VAL A 35 -15.48 19.22 36.10
C VAL A 35 -15.63 19.77 34.68
N GLN A 36 -15.82 21.09 34.53
CA GLN A 36 -15.95 21.71 33.21
C GLN A 36 -14.67 21.54 32.38
N GLU A 37 -13.48 21.74 32.97
CA GLU A 37 -12.20 21.52 32.31
C GLU A 37 -12.03 20.07 31.82
N MET A 38 -12.42 19.09 32.66
CA MET A 38 -12.38 17.67 32.28
C MET A 38 -13.33 17.36 31.14
N LEU A 39 -14.54 17.92 31.13
CA LEU A 39 -15.52 17.73 30.06
C LEU A 39 -15.01 18.33 28.74
N ASP A 40 -14.43 19.52 28.79
CA ASP A 40 -13.83 20.17 27.61
C ASP A 40 -12.65 19.36 27.05
N LEU A 41 -11.82 18.80 27.95
CA LEU A 41 -10.74 17.89 27.57
C LEU A 41 -11.27 16.62 26.89
N ILE A 42 -12.31 16.00 27.45
CA ILE A 42 -12.96 14.82 26.86
C ILE A 42 -13.47 15.14 25.45
N GLU A 43 -14.15 16.26 25.24
CA GLU A 43 -14.64 16.66 23.92
C GLU A 43 -13.51 16.90 22.92
N LYS A 44 -12.38 17.49 23.37
CA LYS A 44 -11.19 17.63 22.54
C LYS A 44 -10.60 16.27 22.16
N VAL A 45 -10.45 15.36 23.12
CA VAL A 45 -9.90 14.01 22.87
C VAL A 45 -10.81 13.23 21.93
N LYS A 46 -12.13 13.27 22.12
CA LYS A 46 -13.09 12.62 21.21
C LYS A 46 -12.92 13.08 19.76
N LYS A 47 -12.81 14.40 19.54
CA LYS A 47 -12.59 14.96 18.19
C LYS A 47 -11.26 14.47 17.61
N ASN A 48 -10.18 14.51 18.38
CA ASN A 48 -8.87 14.04 17.94
C ASN A 48 -8.90 12.56 17.54
N VAL A 49 -9.48 11.69 18.38
CA VAL A 49 -9.63 10.26 18.05
C VAL A 49 -10.34 10.07 16.72
N VAL A 50 -11.44 10.81 16.47
CA VAL A 50 -12.16 10.70 15.19
C VAL A 50 -11.31 11.17 14.00
N VAL A 51 -10.53 12.25 14.15
CA VAL A 51 -9.67 12.78 13.08
C VAL A 51 -8.57 11.80 12.73
N GLU A 52 -7.79 11.35 13.71
CA GLU A 52 -6.64 10.46 13.49
C GLU A 52 -7.06 9.13 12.82
N PHE A 53 -8.18 8.54 13.27
CA PHE A 53 -8.68 7.29 12.68
C PHE A 53 -9.19 7.49 11.25
N ARG A 54 -9.86 8.60 10.95
CA ARG A 54 -10.32 8.90 9.59
C ARG A 54 -9.16 9.15 8.64
N GLU A 55 -8.13 9.87 9.09
CA GLU A 55 -6.93 10.11 8.29
C GLU A 55 -6.24 8.79 7.94
N LEU A 56 -6.06 7.91 8.93
CA LEU A 56 -5.47 6.60 8.71
C LEU A 56 -6.30 5.74 7.74
N GLN A 57 -7.63 5.74 7.87
CA GLN A 57 -8.52 5.02 6.96
C GLN A 57 -8.38 5.51 5.51
N LEU A 58 -8.46 6.82 5.29
CA LEU A 58 -8.32 7.43 3.96
C LEU A 58 -6.95 7.14 3.34
N TRP A 59 -5.89 7.22 4.15
CA TRP A 59 -4.55 6.89 3.69
C TRP A 59 -4.44 5.43 3.27
N LEU A 60 -4.97 4.48 4.06
CA LEU A 60 -4.97 3.05 3.74
C LEU A 60 -5.76 2.75 2.46
N GLU A 61 -6.94 3.32 2.30
CA GLU A 61 -7.74 3.20 1.06
C GLU A 61 -6.96 3.71 -0.16
N GLY A 62 -6.24 4.83 0.00
CA GLY A 62 -5.37 5.37 -1.04
C GLY A 62 -4.22 4.43 -1.41
N GLN A 63 -3.56 3.82 -0.42
CA GLN A 63 -2.48 2.85 -0.65
C GLN A 63 -2.99 1.58 -1.33
N GLU A 64 -4.13 1.04 -0.90
CA GLU A 64 -4.76 -0.12 -1.53
C GLU A 64 -5.05 0.14 -3.01
N LYS A 65 -5.71 1.26 -3.31
CA LYS A 65 -6.03 1.65 -4.69
C LYS A 65 -4.77 1.82 -5.55
N LEU A 66 -3.71 2.42 -5.01
CA LEU A 66 -2.44 2.61 -5.70
C LEU A 66 -1.80 1.27 -6.08
N LEU A 67 -1.74 0.32 -5.13
CA LEU A 67 -1.17 -1.00 -5.37
C LEU A 67 -1.98 -1.79 -6.40
N LEU A 68 -3.31 -1.76 -6.32
CA LEU A 68 -4.19 -2.40 -7.29
C LEU A 68 -4.02 -1.79 -8.69
N THR A 69 -3.96 -0.47 -8.79
CA THR A 69 -3.74 0.22 -10.08
C THR A 69 -2.41 -0.19 -10.71
N LYS A 70 -1.32 -0.24 -9.92
CA LYS A 70 -0.01 -0.69 -10.39
C LYS A 70 -0.05 -2.13 -10.91
N LEU A 71 -0.77 -3.02 -10.24
CA LEU A 71 -0.96 -4.41 -10.67
C LEU A 71 -1.79 -4.52 -11.96
N GLU A 72 -2.87 -3.76 -12.09
CA GLU A 72 -3.69 -3.71 -13.31
C GLU A 72 -2.90 -3.20 -14.52
N GLU A 73 -2.08 -2.16 -14.33
CA GLU A 73 -1.17 -1.65 -15.37
C GLU A 73 -0.11 -2.70 -15.76
N THR A 74 0.44 -3.40 -14.77
CA THR A 74 1.41 -4.48 -14.99
C THR A 74 0.79 -5.64 -15.76
N GLU A 75 -0.46 -6.01 -15.45
CA GLU A 75 -1.19 -7.05 -16.19
C GLU A 75 -1.38 -6.65 -17.67
N LYS A 76 -1.78 -5.40 -17.94
CA LYS A 76 -1.91 -4.87 -19.30
C LYS A 76 -0.58 -4.89 -20.04
N ASP A 77 0.51 -4.49 -19.38
CA ASP A 77 1.86 -4.53 -19.97
C ASP A 77 2.28 -5.96 -20.31
N ILE A 78 2.06 -6.92 -19.40
CA ILE A 78 2.33 -8.35 -19.66
C ILE A 78 1.58 -8.84 -20.90
N MET A 79 0.30 -8.49 -21.03
CA MET A 79 -0.50 -8.88 -22.19
C MET A 79 0.02 -8.27 -23.49
N ALA A 80 0.37 -6.98 -23.49
CA ALA A 80 0.95 -6.32 -24.65
C ALA A 80 2.31 -6.93 -25.05
N ARG A 81 3.17 -7.22 -24.06
CA ARG A 81 4.47 -7.87 -24.29
C ARG A 81 4.32 -9.28 -24.83
N LYS A 82 3.35 -10.05 -24.31
CA LYS A 82 2.98 -11.37 -24.84
C LYS A 82 2.59 -11.28 -26.31
N GLU A 83 1.67 -10.39 -26.66
CA GLU A 83 1.22 -10.22 -28.06
C GLU A 83 2.38 -9.87 -28.99
N LYS A 84 3.25 -8.94 -28.57
CA LYS A 84 4.46 -8.56 -29.31
C LYS A 84 5.43 -9.74 -29.48
N GLY A 85 5.72 -10.47 -28.40
CA GLY A 85 6.61 -11.64 -28.43
C GLY A 85 6.07 -12.74 -29.34
N VAL A 86 4.77 -13.05 -29.24
CA VAL A 86 4.09 -14.02 -30.09
C VAL A 86 4.13 -13.62 -31.57
N ALA A 87 3.90 -12.33 -31.90
CA ALA A 87 4.00 -11.84 -33.27
C ALA A 87 5.43 -11.96 -33.84
N MET A 88 6.44 -11.62 -33.03
CA MET A 88 7.85 -11.75 -33.39
C MET A 88 8.23 -13.22 -33.65
N HIS A 89 7.83 -14.14 -32.77
CA HIS A 89 8.07 -15.57 -32.96
C HIS A 89 7.35 -16.12 -34.20
N MET A 90 6.11 -15.69 -34.46
CA MET A 90 5.39 -16.09 -35.67
C MET A 90 6.09 -15.62 -36.95
N GLU A 91 6.62 -14.40 -36.97
CA GLU A 91 7.35 -13.91 -38.14
C GLU A 91 8.64 -14.71 -38.38
N GLU A 92 9.38 -15.01 -37.32
CA GLU A 92 10.59 -15.84 -37.44
C GLU A 92 10.25 -17.26 -37.91
N MET A 93 9.18 -17.86 -37.39
CA MET A 93 8.68 -19.15 -37.87
C MET A 93 8.34 -19.11 -39.37
N ARG A 94 7.58 -18.11 -39.84
CA ARG A 94 7.27 -17.97 -41.29
C ARG A 94 8.53 -17.82 -42.12
N SER A 95 9.49 -17.07 -41.62
CA SER A 95 10.77 -16.83 -42.27
C SER A 95 11.60 -18.12 -42.37
N LEU A 96 11.51 -19.01 -41.37
CA LEU A 96 12.11 -20.34 -41.39
C LEU A 96 11.34 -21.30 -42.31
N ASP A 97 10.00 -21.29 -42.29
CA ASP A 97 9.17 -22.11 -43.18
C ASP A 97 9.51 -21.84 -44.65
N HIS A 98 9.63 -20.56 -45.04
CA HIS A 98 10.06 -20.19 -46.40
C HIS A 98 11.47 -20.72 -46.72
N LEU A 99 12.40 -20.65 -45.76
CA LEU A 99 13.76 -21.13 -45.99
C LEU A 99 13.79 -22.66 -46.17
N ILE A 100 13.03 -23.38 -45.35
CA ILE A 100 12.87 -24.83 -45.44
C ILE A 100 12.30 -25.20 -46.81
N GLN A 101 11.22 -24.54 -47.24
CA GLN A 101 10.62 -24.79 -48.55
C GLN A 101 11.63 -24.54 -49.69
N GLU A 102 12.40 -23.44 -49.64
CA GLU A 102 13.43 -23.15 -50.65
C GLU A 102 14.52 -24.25 -50.68
N ILE A 103 14.94 -24.75 -49.52
CA ILE A 103 15.90 -25.86 -49.40
C ILE A 103 15.32 -27.14 -50.00
N GLU A 104 14.07 -27.48 -49.67
CA GLU A 104 13.37 -28.67 -50.18
C GLU A 104 13.23 -28.61 -51.71
N GLU A 105 12.77 -27.48 -52.26
CA GLU A 105 12.64 -27.27 -53.70
C GLU A 105 13.98 -27.39 -54.43
N LYS A 106 15.05 -26.84 -53.85
CA LYS A 106 16.41 -26.94 -54.41
C LYS A 106 16.96 -28.36 -54.34
N HIS A 107 16.72 -29.08 -53.25
CA HIS A 107 17.15 -30.47 -53.07
C HIS A 107 16.56 -31.41 -54.14
N GLN A 108 15.34 -31.13 -54.63
CA GLN A 108 14.68 -31.92 -55.68
C GLN A 108 15.20 -31.63 -57.10
N GLN A 109 16.08 -30.65 -57.31
CA GLN A 109 16.57 -30.30 -58.65
C GLN A 109 17.63 -31.30 -59.17
N PRO A 110 17.81 -31.41 -60.51
CA PRO A 110 18.88 -32.22 -61.08
C PRO A 110 20.27 -31.72 -60.64
N ALA A 111 21.23 -32.65 -60.50
CA ALA A 111 22.60 -32.34 -60.07
C ALA A 111 23.27 -31.22 -60.88
N SER A 112 22.99 -31.13 -62.18
CA SER A 112 23.53 -30.08 -63.06
C SER A 112 23.07 -28.67 -62.68
N LYS A 113 21.85 -28.50 -62.15
CA LYS A 113 21.33 -27.21 -61.67
C LYS A 113 21.80 -26.91 -60.24
N LEU A 114 21.86 -27.93 -59.38
CA LEU A 114 22.37 -27.79 -58.01
C LEU A 114 23.81 -27.26 -57.99
N LEU A 115 24.68 -27.79 -58.85
CA LEU A 115 26.10 -27.45 -58.90
C LEU A 115 26.40 -26.01 -59.36
N GLN A 116 25.45 -25.30 -59.99
CA GLN A 116 25.66 -23.92 -60.44
C GLN A 116 25.72 -22.93 -59.27
N ASP A 117 24.91 -23.12 -58.22
CA ASP A 117 24.69 -22.12 -57.17
C ASP A 117 24.94 -22.65 -55.73
N ILE A 118 25.50 -23.85 -55.58
CA ILE A 118 25.56 -24.57 -54.28
C ILE A 118 26.31 -23.80 -53.19
N GLY A 119 27.39 -23.11 -53.54
CA GLY A 119 28.23 -22.37 -52.58
C GLY A 119 27.52 -21.15 -51.99
N SER A 120 26.74 -20.42 -52.78
CA SER A 120 25.94 -19.28 -52.30
C SER A 120 24.74 -19.73 -51.46
N MET A 121 24.10 -20.84 -51.84
CA MET A 121 22.97 -21.41 -51.10
C MET A 121 23.39 -21.90 -49.71
N LEU A 122 24.47 -22.68 -49.63
CA LEU A 122 24.98 -23.19 -48.35
C LEU A 122 25.33 -22.06 -47.37
N LYS A 123 25.95 -20.97 -47.85
CA LYS A 123 26.22 -19.78 -47.03
C LYS A 123 24.94 -19.12 -46.50
N LYS A 124 23.90 -19.00 -47.32
CA LYS A 124 22.60 -18.44 -46.93
C LYS A 124 21.91 -19.31 -45.87
N TYR A 125 21.96 -20.63 -46.01
CA TYR A 125 21.32 -21.57 -45.08
C TYR A 125 22.03 -21.63 -43.73
N GLN A 126 23.37 -21.65 -43.73
CA GLN A 126 24.19 -21.60 -42.52
C GLN A 126 24.06 -20.28 -41.75
N ALA A 127 23.74 -19.18 -42.44
CA ALA A 127 23.55 -17.89 -41.77
C ALA A 127 22.28 -17.82 -40.88
N LYS A 128 21.35 -18.78 -41.01
CA LYS A 128 20.08 -18.81 -40.28
C LYS A 128 19.94 -20.01 -39.32
N GLU A 129 21.07 -20.65 -38.99
CA GLU A 129 21.11 -21.90 -38.23
C GLU A 129 20.75 -21.74 -36.74
N THR A 130 20.84 -20.52 -36.20
CA THR A 130 20.60 -20.26 -34.78
C THR A 130 19.53 -19.22 -34.58
N TYR A 131 18.40 -19.65 -34.01
CA TYR A 131 17.42 -18.78 -33.39
C TYR A 131 17.72 -18.67 -31.89
N GLU A 132 17.97 -17.46 -31.41
CA GLU A 132 18.05 -17.15 -29.98
C GLU A 132 16.76 -16.44 -29.56
N ASN A 133 16.12 -16.91 -28.50
CA ASN A 133 14.97 -16.21 -27.94
C ASN A 133 15.41 -14.84 -27.42
N PRO A 134 15.00 -13.72 -28.04
CA PRO A 134 15.56 -12.44 -27.67
C PRO A 134 14.82 -11.90 -26.43
N VAL A 135 15.61 -11.60 -25.40
CA VAL A 135 15.25 -10.79 -24.20
C VAL A 135 14.15 -11.39 -23.31
N ASP A 136 14.37 -11.41 -21.99
CA ASP A 136 13.28 -11.66 -21.03
C ASP A 136 12.34 -10.46 -21.02
N LEU A 137 11.34 -10.47 -21.92
CA LEU A 137 10.31 -9.46 -22.04
C LEU A 137 9.60 -9.21 -20.70
N PHE A 138 9.62 -10.16 -19.76
CA PHE A 138 8.86 -10.11 -18.53
C PHE A 138 9.68 -9.75 -17.29
N LEU A 139 10.97 -9.39 -17.42
CA LEU A 139 11.82 -9.07 -16.27
C LEU A 139 11.25 -7.91 -15.43
N GLU A 140 10.91 -6.80 -16.08
CA GLU A 140 10.38 -5.61 -15.41
C GLU A 140 8.99 -5.83 -14.76
N PRO A 141 8.00 -6.45 -15.44
CA PRO A 141 6.76 -6.87 -14.79
C PRO A 141 6.94 -7.78 -13.58
N LYS A 142 7.89 -8.73 -13.63
CA LYS A 142 8.19 -9.63 -12.50
C LYS A 142 8.65 -8.85 -11.27
N TRP A 143 9.52 -7.85 -11.44
CA TRP A 143 9.96 -6.98 -10.34
C TRP A 143 8.79 -6.21 -9.73
N THR A 144 7.90 -5.66 -10.57
CA THR A 144 6.73 -4.94 -10.06
C THR A 144 5.79 -5.84 -9.25
N ILE A 145 5.55 -7.07 -9.70
CA ILE A 145 4.75 -8.06 -8.96
C ILE A 145 5.40 -8.41 -7.63
N TRP A 146 6.72 -8.59 -7.62
CA TRP A 146 7.48 -8.84 -6.40
C TRP A 146 7.32 -7.68 -5.43
N ASP A 147 7.62 -6.45 -5.85
CA ASP A 147 7.52 -5.26 -4.99
C ASP A 147 6.14 -5.18 -4.32
N CYS A 148 5.05 -5.39 -5.06
CA CYS A 148 3.70 -5.40 -4.51
C CYS A 148 3.50 -6.56 -3.52
N SER A 149 4.01 -7.76 -3.83
CA SER A 149 3.89 -8.94 -2.96
C SER A 149 4.61 -8.76 -1.62
N ASP A 150 5.77 -8.11 -1.61
CA ASP A 150 6.56 -7.86 -0.40
C ASP A 150 5.90 -6.86 0.55
N THR A 151 5.00 -6.00 0.05
CA THR A 151 4.24 -5.10 0.92
C THR A 151 3.23 -5.84 1.81
N ILE A 152 2.72 -7.01 1.39
CA ILE A 152 1.65 -7.72 2.12
C ILE A 152 2.12 -8.25 3.49
N PRO A 153 3.27 -8.96 3.62
CA PRO A 153 3.79 -9.34 4.93
C PRO A 153 4.09 -8.15 5.84
N LEU A 154 4.62 -7.06 5.28
CA LEU A 154 4.93 -5.83 6.03
C LEU A 154 3.67 -5.21 6.60
N LEU A 155 2.62 -5.07 5.79
CA LEU A 155 1.32 -4.56 6.21
C LEU A 155 0.69 -5.43 7.30
N LYS A 156 0.70 -6.76 7.13
CA LYS A 156 0.19 -7.70 8.15
C LYS A 156 0.91 -7.54 9.49
N ASN A 157 2.24 -7.41 9.46
CA ASN A 157 3.03 -7.20 10.67
C ASN A 157 2.73 -5.84 11.33
N ALA A 158 2.60 -4.78 10.54
CA ALA A 158 2.25 -3.45 11.04
C ALA A 158 0.87 -3.45 11.71
N ILE A 159 -0.14 -4.03 11.05
CA ILE A 159 -1.51 -4.18 11.59
C ILE A 159 -1.50 -4.98 12.89
N LYS A 160 -0.72 -6.07 12.95
CA LYS A 160 -0.59 -6.87 14.16
C LYS A 160 -0.03 -6.03 15.31
N LYS A 161 1.10 -5.35 15.10
CA LYS A 161 1.71 -4.48 16.13
C LYS A 161 0.75 -3.38 16.59
N PHE A 162 0.02 -2.78 15.65
CA PHE A 162 -0.96 -1.75 15.96
C PHE A 162 -2.09 -2.31 16.84
N ARG A 163 -2.62 -3.50 16.51
CA ARG A 163 -3.63 -4.19 17.32
C ARG A 163 -3.11 -4.52 18.72
N ASP A 164 -1.94 -5.14 18.81
CA ASP A 164 -1.33 -5.51 20.09
C ASP A 164 -1.11 -4.28 20.99
N THR A 165 -0.78 -3.13 20.39
CA THR A 165 -0.60 -1.85 21.11
C THR A 165 -1.92 -1.28 21.59
N LEU A 166 -2.97 -1.32 20.77
CA LEU A 166 -4.30 -0.83 21.17
C LEU A 166 -4.95 -1.72 22.23
N GLU A 167 -4.81 -3.05 22.12
CA GLU A 167 -5.38 -4.01 23.08
C GLU A 167 -4.66 -4.03 24.44
N SER A 168 -3.38 -3.61 24.49
CA SER A 168 -2.63 -3.51 25.74
C SER A 168 -2.77 -2.14 26.44
N GLY A 169 -3.20 -1.12 25.71
CA GLY A 169 -3.42 0.24 26.23
C GLY A 169 -4.86 0.56 26.62
N LEU A 170 -5.83 -0.28 26.22
CA LEU A 170 -7.26 -0.20 26.57
C LEU A 170 -7.61 -1.24 27.64
#